data_AF-A0A257LRW1-F1
#
_entry.id   AF-A0A257LRW1-F1
#
_cell.length_a   1.000
_cell.length_b   1.000
_cell.length_c   1.000
_cell.angle_alpha   90.00
_cell.angle_beta   90.00
_cell.angle_gamma   90.00
#
_symmetry.space_group_name_H-M   'P 1'
#
loop_
_entity.id
_entity.type
_entity.pdbx_description
1 polymer ?
#
loop_
_entity_poly.entity_id
_entity_poly.type
_entity_poly.pdbx_seq_one_letter_code
_entity_poly.pdbx_strand_id
1 'polypeptide(L)'
;GFQIPRFKEAYGVVENETFRTMTIQETGGTKKTVAAGVAAIRDMLPHVNNVKRETCHASDLIVALQCGGSDGYSGITANPALGAAVDILVRHGGTGILSETPEIYGAEHLLTRRAANRDVGEKLVDIIKWWEDYTRRNNMEMNNNPSPGNKLGGLTTILEKSLGAAAKGGTPTLRHVYRYAEPVTGKGFVFMDTPGYAPVAATGQVAGGANLLCF
;
A
#
# COMPACT_ATOMS: atom_id res chain seq x y z
N GLY A 1 -1.93 -0.49 33.38
CA GLY A 1 -3.23 -0.93 32.81
C GLY A 1 -2.99 -2.03 31.79
N PHE A 2 -4.00 -2.86 31.53
CA PHE A 2 -3.96 -3.83 30.44
C PHE A 2 -3.59 -3.15 29.10
N GLN A 3 -2.93 -3.89 28.21
CA GLN A 3 -2.42 -3.34 26.94
C GLN A 3 -3.54 -2.73 26.07
N ILE A 4 -4.73 -3.34 26.07
CA ILE A 4 -5.85 -2.93 25.21
C ILE A 4 -6.38 -1.52 25.54
N PRO A 5 -6.78 -1.19 26.79
CA PRO A 5 -7.19 0.17 27.14
C PRO A 5 -6.18 1.25 26.76
N ARG A 6 -4.88 0.97 26.96
CA ARG A 6 -3.80 1.90 26.60
C ARG A 6 -3.71 2.12 25.09
N PHE A 7 -3.87 1.06 24.28
CA PHE A 7 -3.88 1.21 22.82
C PHE A 7 -5.12 1.94 22.33
N LYS A 8 -6.30 1.65 22.89
CA LYS A 8 -7.54 2.37 22.57
C LYS A 8 -7.38 3.87 22.83
N GLU A 9 -6.81 4.25 23.97
CA GLU A 9 -6.51 5.65 24.29
C GLU A 9 -5.49 6.27 23.33
N ALA A 10 -4.37 5.60 23.09
CA ALA A 10 -3.29 6.10 22.22
C ALA A 10 -3.73 6.33 20.77
N TYR A 11 -4.67 5.53 20.27
CA TYR A 11 -5.17 5.60 18.89
C TYR A 11 -6.59 6.18 18.78
N GLY A 12 -7.17 6.67 19.88
CA GLY A 12 -8.53 7.23 19.87
C GLY A 12 -9.63 6.25 19.45
N VAL A 13 -9.44 4.95 19.69
CA VAL A 13 -10.35 3.89 19.25
C VAL A 13 -11.38 3.57 20.33
N VAL A 14 -12.65 3.73 20.00
CA VAL A 14 -13.79 3.46 20.89
C VAL A 14 -14.55 2.24 20.37
N GLU A 15 -15.05 1.42 21.29
CA GLU A 15 -15.93 0.31 20.93
C GLU A 15 -17.28 0.82 20.44
N ASN A 16 -17.80 0.20 19.39
CA ASN A 16 -19.04 0.58 18.73
C ASN A 16 -19.73 -0.67 18.15
N GLU A 17 -20.77 -0.49 17.36
CA GLU A 17 -21.53 -1.59 16.75
C GLU A 17 -20.69 -2.58 15.93
N THR A 18 -19.52 -2.18 15.44
CA THR A 18 -18.66 -2.97 14.53
C THR A 18 -17.24 -3.19 15.07
N PHE A 19 -16.93 -2.68 16.26
CA PHE A 19 -15.62 -2.82 16.92
C PHE A 19 -15.79 -3.18 18.40
N ARG A 20 -15.18 -4.29 18.82
CA ARG A 20 -15.17 -4.79 20.19
C ARG A 20 -13.76 -5.18 20.58
N THR A 21 -13.42 -5.05 21.87
CA THR A 21 -12.17 -5.57 22.41
C THR A 21 -12.44 -6.59 23.50
N MET A 22 -11.48 -7.50 23.69
CA MET A 22 -11.58 -8.56 24.69
C MET A 22 -10.18 -8.94 25.15
N THR A 23 -10.03 -9.27 26.44
CA THR A 23 -8.82 -9.90 26.96
C THR A 23 -9.12 -11.34 27.39
N ILE A 24 -8.17 -12.25 27.17
CA ILE A 24 -8.33 -13.66 27.55
C ILE A 24 -8.50 -13.79 29.07
N GLN A 25 -7.76 -12.99 29.83
CA GLN A 25 -7.75 -12.98 31.28
C GLN A 25 -9.09 -12.53 31.85
N GLU A 26 -9.66 -11.41 31.37
CA GLU A 26 -10.94 -10.89 31.88
C GLU A 26 -12.13 -11.77 31.44
N THR A 27 -12.03 -12.41 30.27
CA THR A 27 -13.10 -13.29 29.77
C THR A 27 -13.06 -14.70 30.39
N GLY A 28 -12.04 -15.01 31.19
CA GLY A 28 -11.93 -16.27 31.93
C GLY A 28 -11.37 -17.44 31.12
N GLY A 29 -10.40 -17.17 30.25
CA GLY A 29 -9.63 -18.17 29.51
C GLY A 29 -10.06 -18.33 28.05
N THR A 30 -9.25 -19.06 27.28
CA THR A 30 -9.33 -19.11 25.82
C THR A 30 -10.70 -19.56 25.30
N LYS A 31 -11.26 -20.65 25.85
CA LYS A 31 -12.55 -21.18 25.38
C LYS A 31 -13.70 -20.20 25.56
N LYS A 32 -13.76 -19.50 26.70
CA LYS A 32 -14.77 -18.47 26.97
C LYS A 32 -14.58 -17.26 26.06
N THR A 33 -13.32 -16.85 25.84
CA THR A 33 -12.97 -15.72 24.96
C THR A 33 -13.39 -15.99 23.52
N VAL A 34 -13.13 -17.20 23.00
CA VAL A 34 -13.57 -17.59 21.66
C VAL A 34 -15.11 -17.57 21.56
N ALA A 35 -15.82 -18.10 22.56
CA ALA A 35 -17.28 -18.06 22.58
C ALA A 35 -17.83 -16.63 22.60
N ALA A 36 -17.23 -15.74 23.40
CA ALA A 36 -17.58 -14.32 23.46
C ALA A 36 -17.30 -13.60 22.14
N GLY A 37 -16.16 -13.89 21.49
CA GLY A 37 -15.84 -13.32 20.17
C GLY A 37 -16.80 -13.77 19.08
N VAL A 38 -17.20 -15.04 19.06
CA VAL A 38 -18.23 -15.54 18.13
C VAL A 38 -19.58 -14.86 18.39
N ALA A 39 -19.98 -14.68 19.66
CA ALA A 39 -21.20 -13.95 20.00
C ALA A 39 -21.14 -12.49 19.54
N ALA A 40 -20.03 -11.80 19.79
CA ALA A 40 -19.83 -10.42 19.35
C ALA A 40 -19.93 -10.28 17.82
N ILE A 41 -19.33 -11.20 17.05
CA ILE A 41 -19.46 -11.20 15.59
C ILE A 41 -20.93 -11.37 15.17
N ARG A 42 -21.68 -12.28 15.82
CA ARG A 42 -23.12 -12.46 15.52
C ARG A 42 -23.93 -11.20 15.77
N ASP A 43 -23.60 -10.43 16.80
CA ASP A 43 -24.26 -9.16 17.09
C ASP A 43 -23.88 -8.06 16.07
N MET A 44 -22.66 -8.09 15.53
CA MET A 44 -22.19 -7.14 14.50
C MET A 44 -22.80 -7.42 13.12
N LEU A 45 -23.06 -8.69 12.78
CA LEU A 45 -23.48 -9.11 11.43
C LEU A 45 -24.71 -8.35 10.90
N PRO A 46 -25.81 -8.17 11.66
CA PRO A 46 -26.97 -7.40 11.18
C PRO A 46 -26.63 -5.96 10.81
N HIS A 47 -25.74 -5.30 11.56
CA HIS A 47 -25.34 -3.91 11.32
C HIS A 47 -24.51 -3.78 10.04
N VAL A 48 -23.52 -4.68 9.84
CA VAL A 48 -22.70 -4.71 8.62
C VAL A 48 -23.55 -5.08 7.39
N ASN A 49 -24.54 -5.97 7.56
CA ASN A 49 -25.43 -6.39 6.47
C ASN A 49 -26.44 -5.32 6.02
N ASN A 50 -26.56 -4.22 6.77
CA ASN A 50 -27.42 -3.09 6.38
C ASN A 50 -26.75 -2.13 5.39
N VAL A 51 -25.45 -2.29 5.12
CA VAL A 51 -24.72 -1.47 4.14
C VAL A 51 -25.24 -1.74 2.72
N LYS A 52 -25.60 -0.69 1.99
CA LYS A 52 -26.02 -0.76 0.59
C LYS A 52 -25.05 0.02 -0.28
N ARG A 53 -24.80 -0.48 -1.50
CA ARG A 53 -24.03 0.25 -2.50
C ARG A 53 -24.84 1.45 -2.98
N GLU A 54 -24.16 2.56 -3.18
CA GLU A 54 -24.69 3.76 -3.81
C GLU A 54 -23.71 4.27 -4.88
N THR A 55 -24.22 5.10 -5.78
CA THR A 55 -23.37 5.82 -6.73
C THR A 55 -22.51 6.81 -5.94
N CYS A 56 -21.20 6.70 -6.06
CA CYS A 56 -20.22 7.61 -5.46
C CYS A 56 -19.36 8.27 -6.54
N HIS A 57 -18.61 9.32 -6.17
CA HIS A 57 -17.75 10.01 -7.11
C HIS A 57 -16.47 9.18 -7.35
N ALA A 58 -15.96 9.19 -8.58
CA ALA A 58 -14.66 8.58 -8.87
C ALA A 58 -13.50 9.21 -8.06
N SER A 59 -13.68 10.43 -7.54
CA SER A 59 -12.75 11.08 -6.60
C SER A 59 -12.61 10.39 -5.24
N ASP A 60 -13.57 9.53 -4.89
CA ASP A 60 -13.57 8.76 -3.64
C ASP A 60 -12.73 7.48 -3.76
N LEU A 61 -12.30 7.12 -4.97
CA LEU A 61 -11.43 5.98 -5.22
C LEU A 61 -9.98 6.29 -4.81
N ILE A 62 -9.41 5.37 -4.05
CA ILE A 62 -8.00 5.32 -3.69
C ILE A 62 -7.49 3.95 -4.16
N VAL A 63 -6.88 3.95 -5.34
CA VAL A 63 -6.44 2.76 -6.06
C VAL A 63 -4.98 2.50 -5.74
N ALA A 64 -4.71 1.36 -5.12
CA ALA A 64 -3.39 0.83 -4.88
C ALA A 64 -2.89 0.01 -6.07
N LEU A 65 -1.66 0.28 -6.49
CA LEU A 65 -1.03 -0.36 -7.63
C LEU A 65 -0.02 -1.38 -7.10
N GLN A 66 -0.13 -2.62 -7.56
CA GLN A 66 0.75 -3.72 -7.15
C GLN A 66 1.32 -4.45 -8.35
N CYS A 67 2.49 -5.06 -8.15
CA CYS A 67 3.01 -6.09 -9.03
C CYS A 67 2.87 -7.47 -8.39
N GLY A 68 2.56 -8.46 -9.22
CA GLY A 68 2.66 -9.87 -8.86
C GLY A 68 3.91 -10.53 -9.43
N GLY A 69 3.69 -11.48 -10.35
CA GLY A 69 4.76 -12.15 -11.08
C GLY A 69 5.24 -11.34 -12.28
N SER A 70 6.01 -10.27 -12.04
CA SER A 70 6.54 -9.45 -13.13
C SER A 70 7.38 -10.27 -14.12
N ASP A 71 7.20 -9.99 -15.40
CA ASP A 71 7.91 -10.61 -16.53
C ASP A 71 8.41 -9.52 -17.51
N GLY A 72 9.08 -9.93 -18.59
CA GLY A 72 9.58 -9.01 -19.61
C GLY A 72 8.48 -8.24 -20.37
N TYR A 73 7.23 -8.70 -20.33
CA TYR A 73 6.10 -8.03 -20.99
C TYR A 73 5.42 -6.99 -20.10
N SER A 74 5.58 -7.10 -18.78
CA SER A 74 4.89 -6.28 -17.78
C SER A 74 5.13 -4.79 -18.02
N GLY A 75 6.39 -4.42 -18.29
CA GLY A 75 6.80 -3.02 -18.53
C GLY A 75 6.31 -2.42 -19.85
N ILE A 76 5.82 -3.23 -20.80
CA ILE A 76 5.36 -2.79 -22.13
C ILE A 76 3.87 -3.05 -22.38
N THR A 77 3.19 -3.76 -21.47
CA THR A 77 1.76 -4.10 -21.57
C THR A 77 0.96 -3.63 -20.35
N ALA A 78 0.91 -4.43 -19.29
CA ALA A 78 0.04 -4.23 -18.13
C ALA A 78 0.40 -2.97 -17.34
N ASN A 79 1.69 -2.69 -17.10
CA ASN A 79 2.09 -1.53 -16.31
C ASN A 79 1.77 -0.20 -17.02
N PRO A 80 2.05 -0.02 -18.33
CA PRO A 80 1.57 1.14 -19.08
C PRO A 80 0.04 1.27 -19.10
N ALA A 81 -0.70 0.17 -19.25
CA ALA A 81 -2.16 0.20 -19.23
C ALA A 81 -2.71 0.66 -17.87
N LEU A 82 -2.11 0.17 -16.77
CA LEU A 82 -2.44 0.61 -15.43
C LEU A 82 -2.07 2.08 -15.22
N GLY A 83 -0.95 2.54 -15.78
CA GLY A 83 -0.58 3.95 -15.83
C GLY A 83 -1.65 4.81 -16.52
N ALA A 84 -2.16 4.39 -17.67
CA ALA A 84 -3.25 5.09 -18.35
C ALA A 84 -4.54 5.13 -17.50
N ALA A 85 -4.85 4.06 -16.77
CA ALA A 85 -5.97 4.04 -15.82
C ALA A 85 -5.77 5.03 -14.66
N VAL A 86 -4.54 5.15 -14.14
CA VAL A 86 -4.18 6.17 -13.13
C VAL A 86 -4.34 7.58 -13.68
N ASP A 87 -3.92 7.84 -14.92
CA ASP A 87 -4.11 9.16 -15.56
C ASP A 87 -5.59 9.54 -15.60
N ILE A 88 -6.47 8.61 -15.98
CA ILE A 88 -7.93 8.81 -16.01
C ILE A 88 -8.46 9.06 -14.60
N LEU A 89 -8.08 8.22 -13.64
CA LEU A 89 -8.49 8.33 -12.24
C LEU A 89 -8.13 9.70 -11.65
N VAL A 90 -6.88 10.13 -11.84
CA VAL A 90 -6.38 11.41 -11.33
C VAL A 90 -7.10 12.59 -11.99
N ARG A 91 -7.43 12.51 -13.30
CA ARG A 91 -8.25 13.53 -13.98
C ARG A 91 -9.65 13.66 -13.36
N HIS A 92 -10.20 12.58 -12.81
CA HIS A 92 -11.48 12.58 -12.09
C HIS A 92 -11.34 12.85 -10.57
N GLY A 93 -10.16 13.28 -10.10
CA GLY A 93 -9.93 13.64 -8.70
C GLY A 93 -9.68 12.47 -7.76
N GLY A 94 -9.54 11.25 -8.30
CA GLY A 94 -9.20 10.06 -7.52
C GLY A 94 -7.71 10.01 -7.15
N THR A 95 -7.32 8.94 -6.44
CA THR A 95 -5.95 8.78 -5.94
C THR A 95 -5.35 7.47 -6.41
N GLY A 96 -4.17 7.51 -7.02
CA GLY A 96 -3.39 6.33 -7.40
C GLY A 96 -2.14 6.21 -6.53
N ILE A 97 -1.94 5.07 -5.87
CA ILE A 97 -0.81 4.80 -4.96
C ILE A 97 0.16 3.84 -5.66
N LEU A 98 1.31 4.35 -6.09
CA LEU A 98 2.46 3.50 -6.42
C LEU A 98 3.24 3.18 -5.14
N SER A 99 3.74 1.96 -5.01
CA SER A 99 4.48 1.53 -3.83
C SER A 99 5.68 0.67 -4.23
N GLU A 100 6.02 -0.33 -3.41
CA GLU A 100 7.05 -1.31 -3.68
C GLU A 100 8.41 -0.64 -3.93
N THR A 101 8.92 0.06 -2.91
CA THR A 101 10.13 0.89 -3.03
C THR A 101 11.32 0.16 -3.64
N PRO A 102 11.64 -1.10 -3.26
CA PRO A 102 12.72 -1.83 -3.92
C PRO A 102 12.49 -2.06 -5.42
N GLU A 103 11.25 -1.99 -5.92
CA GLU A 103 10.91 -2.16 -7.33
C GLU A 103 11.09 -0.90 -8.16
N ILE A 104 11.32 0.27 -7.58
CA ILE A 104 11.64 1.49 -8.34
C ILE A 104 13.12 1.88 -8.25
N TYR A 105 13.95 1.04 -7.63
CA TYR A 105 15.36 1.34 -7.40
C TYR A 105 16.15 1.50 -8.72
N GLY A 106 16.82 2.64 -8.87
CA GLY A 106 17.49 3.07 -10.09
C GLY A 106 16.56 3.77 -11.10
N ALA A 107 15.24 3.76 -10.88
CA ALA A 107 14.25 4.45 -11.69
C ALA A 107 13.55 5.60 -10.94
N GLU A 108 13.93 5.90 -9.69
CA GLU A 108 13.33 6.96 -8.87
C GLU A 108 13.48 8.36 -9.48
N HIS A 109 14.48 8.55 -10.35
CA HIS A 109 14.67 9.78 -11.13
C HIS A 109 13.47 10.09 -12.05
N LEU A 110 12.75 9.07 -12.53
CA LEU A 110 11.53 9.25 -13.32
C LEU A 110 10.37 9.83 -12.49
N LEU A 111 10.33 9.50 -11.19
CA LEU A 111 9.31 9.97 -10.26
C LEU A 111 9.68 11.36 -9.69
N THR A 112 10.93 11.55 -9.29
CA THR A 112 11.41 12.83 -8.74
C THR A 112 11.39 13.96 -9.77
N ARG A 113 11.67 13.68 -11.06
CA ARG A 113 11.58 14.68 -12.14
C ARG A 113 10.18 15.30 -12.29
N ARG A 114 9.15 14.60 -11.82
CA ARG A 114 7.74 15.05 -11.86
C ARG A 114 7.14 15.22 -10.47
N ALA A 115 7.97 15.34 -9.43
CA ALA A 115 7.50 15.68 -8.10
C ALA A 115 6.85 17.07 -8.10
N ALA A 116 5.79 17.24 -7.31
CA ALA A 116 5.08 18.52 -7.20
C ALA A 116 5.97 19.65 -6.69
N ASN A 117 6.95 19.31 -5.86
CA ASN A 117 7.96 20.22 -5.33
C ASN A 117 9.20 19.42 -4.88
N ARG A 118 10.22 20.16 -4.43
CA ARG A 118 11.48 19.60 -3.94
C ARG A 118 11.28 18.67 -2.75
N ASP A 119 10.48 19.08 -1.76
CA ASP A 119 10.26 18.32 -0.52
C ASP A 119 9.67 16.92 -0.81
N VAL A 120 8.75 16.83 -1.76
CA VAL A 120 8.17 15.55 -2.20
C VAL A 120 9.24 14.67 -2.85
N GLY A 121 10.08 15.24 -3.72
CA GLY A 121 11.18 14.52 -4.35
C GLY A 121 12.23 14.04 -3.34
N GLU A 122 12.62 14.89 -2.40
CA GLU A 122 13.58 14.56 -1.34
C GLU A 122 13.04 13.49 -0.40
N LYS A 123 11.74 13.53 -0.03
CA LYS A 123 11.11 12.48 0.78
C LYS A 123 11.20 11.10 0.11
N LEU A 124 11.06 11.03 -1.23
CA LEU A 124 11.24 9.77 -1.97
C LEU A 124 12.69 9.29 -1.94
N VAL A 125 13.65 10.19 -2.19
CA VAL A 125 15.09 9.86 -2.16
C VAL A 125 15.52 9.39 -0.77
N ASP A 126 14.99 9.99 0.29
CA ASP A 126 15.30 9.59 1.66
C ASP A 126 14.74 8.21 2.02
N ILE A 127 13.59 7.82 1.45
CA ILE A 127 13.09 6.45 1.55
C ILE A 127 14.06 5.48 0.86
N ILE A 128 14.53 5.79 -0.35
CA ILE A 128 15.49 4.94 -1.07
C ILE A 128 16.78 4.75 -0.26
N LYS A 129 17.36 5.83 0.27
CA LYS A 129 18.55 5.77 1.13
C LYS A 129 18.32 4.95 2.40
N TRP A 130 17.14 5.06 3.01
CA TRP A 130 16.78 4.25 4.17
C TRP A 130 16.77 2.75 3.82
N TRP A 131 16.23 2.41 2.64
CA TRP A 131 16.21 1.05 2.13
C TRP A 131 17.62 0.54 1.84
N GLU A 132 18.50 1.32 1.20
CA GLU A 132 19.91 0.96 0.97
C GLU A 132 20.63 0.64 2.27
N ASP A 133 20.44 1.49 3.28
CA ASP A 133 20.98 1.29 4.62
C ASP A 133 20.40 0.03 5.29
N TYR A 134 19.08 -0.19 5.17
CA TYR A 134 18.41 -1.38 5.69
C TYR A 134 18.98 -2.66 5.07
N THR A 135 19.12 -2.71 3.74
CA THR A 135 19.68 -3.89 3.07
C THR A 135 21.13 -4.13 3.48
N ARG A 136 21.93 -3.07 3.51
CA ARG A 136 23.35 -3.14 3.91
C ARG A 136 23.54 -3.68 5.32
N ARG A 137 22.73 -3.22 6.29
CA ARG A 137 22.75 -3.72 7.69
C ARG A 137 22.38 -5.20 7.82
N ASN A 138 21.68 -5.74 6.83
CA ASN A 138 21.27 -7.14 6.78
C ASN A 138 22.13 -7.99 5.82
N ASN A 139 23.28 -7.47 5.34
CA ASN A 139 24.14 -8.13 4.35
C ASN A 139 23.40 -8.47 3.04
N MET A 140 22.50 -7.58 2.61
CA MET A 140 21.71 -7.67 1.39
C MET A 140 21.95 -6.44 0.51
N GLU A 141 21.52 -6.52 -0.75
CA GLU A 141 21.56 -5.42 -1.71
C GLU A 141 20.17 -5.11 -2.26
N MET A 142 19.93 -3.85 -2.64
CA MET A 142 18.66 -3.46 -3.26
C MET A 142 18.41 -4.10 -4.63
N ASN A 143 19.49 -4.51 -5.32
CA ASN A 143 19.46 -5.19 -6.62
C ASN A 143 19.08 -6.69 -6.51
N ASN A 144 18.66 -7.17 -5.34
CA ASN A 144 18.26 -8.57 -5.18
C ASN A 144 16.85 -8.89 -5.74
N ASN A 145 16.24 -7.94 -6.44
CA ASN A 145 15.03 -8.08 -7.24
C ASN A 145 15.43 -7.66 -8.67
N PRO A 146 15.23 -8.45 -9.75
CA PRO A 146 14.19 -9.47 -9.97
C PRO A 146 14.38 -10.76 -9.18
N SER A 147 13.26 -11.28 -8.64
CA SER A 147 13.20 -12.63 -8.01
C SER A 147 13.50 -13.74 -9.02
N PRO A 148 13.82 -14.99 -8.59
CA PRO A 148 14.05 -16.10 -9.51
C PRO A 148 12.91 -16.32 -10.51
N GLY A 149 11.64 -16.15 -10.09
CA GLY A 149 10.48 -16.24 -10.98
C GLY A 149 10.44 -15.11 -12.02
N ASN A 150 10.84 -13.89 -11.66
CA ASN A 150 10.91 -12.76 -12.59
C ASN A 150 12.02 -12.97 -13.64
N LYS A 151 13.16 -13.54 -13.23
CA LYS A 151 14.26 -13.90 -14.14
C LYS A 151 13.84 -14.97 -15.14
N LEU A 152 13.11 -15.99 -14.68
CA LEU A 152 12.49 -16.98 -15.57
C LEU A 152 11.46 -16.34 -16.52
N GLY A 153 10.77 -15.29 -16.07
CA GLY A 153 9.87 -14.46 -16.88
C GLY A 153 10.57 -13.48 -17.84
N GLY A 154 11.90 -13.49 -17.93
CA GLY A 154 12.67 -12.72 -18.90
C GLY A 154 13.27 -11.40 -18.40
N LEU A 155 13.10 -11.04 -17.12
CA LEU A 155 13.74 -9.84 -16.55
C LEU A 155 15.19 -10.10 -16.17
N THR A 156 16.10 -9.26 -16.66
CA THR A 156 17.55 -9.47 -16.53
C THR A 156 18.18 -8.67 -15.38
N THR A 157 17.68 -7.46 -15.11
CA THR A 157 18.25 -6.53 -14.12
C THR A 157 17.18 -5.86 -13.27
N ILE A 158 17.55 -5.33 -12.09
CA ILE A 158 16.66 -4.47 -11.31
C ILE A 158 16.20 -3.27 -12.13
N LEU A 159 17.11 -2.66 -12.89
CA LEU A 159 16.83 -1.44 -13.65
C LEU A 159 15.73 -1.66 -14.69
N GLU A 160 15.78 -2.78 -15.42
CA GLU A 160 14.73 -3.16 -16.37
C GLU A 160 13.37 -3.32 -15.68
N LYS A 161 13.34 -4.03 -14.55
CA LYS A 161 12.12 -4.20 -13.75
C LYS A 161 11.60 -2.85 -13.26
N SER A 162 12.48 -1.98 -12.80
CA SER A 162 12.13 -0.70 -12.21
C SER A 162 11.60 0.31 -13.21
N LEU A 163 12.12 0.33 -14.43
CA LEU A 163 11.55 1.11 -15.52
C LEU A 163 10.11 0.67 -15.81
N GLY A 164 9.86 -0.64 -15.85
CA GLY A 164 8.51 -1.19 -16.01
C GLY A 164 7.61 -0.89 -14.82
N ALA A 165 8.09 -1.03 -13.59
CA ALA A 165 7.32 -0.82 -12.37
C ALA A 165 6.88 0.65 -12.22
N ALA A 166 7.75 1.60 -12.57
CA ALA A 166 7.45 3.04 -12.52
C ALA A 166 6.33 3.44 -13.50
N ALA A 167 6.16 2.71 -14.61
CA ALA A 167 5.11 2.98 -15.60
C ALA A 167 3.69 2.82 -15.03
N LYS A 168 3.50 2.01 -13.98
CA LYS A 168 2.21 1.86 -13.28
C LYS A 168 1.67 3.20 -12.75
N GLY A 169 2.58 4.11 -12.38
CA GLY A 169 2.21 5.44 -11.87
C GLY A 169 1.70 6.42 -12.94
N GLY A 170 1.62 6.01 -14.21
CA GLY A 170 1.10 6.85 -15.29
C GLY A 170 2.01 8.02 -15.62
N THR A 171 1.43 9.14 -16.05
CA THR A 171 2.11 10.41 -16.36
C THR A 171 1.92 11.58 -15.37
N PRO A 172 0.94 11.61 -14.44
CA PRO A 172 0.69 12.72 -13.53
C PRO A 172 1.87 13.09 -12.63
N THR A 173 1.80 14.32 -12.12
CA THR A 173 2.70 14.82 -11.07
C THR A 173 2.64 13.94 -9.83
N LEU A 174 3.80 13.53 -9.30
CA LEU A 174 3.89 12.89 -7.98
C LEU A 174 3.61 13.95 -6.92
N ARG A 175 2.44 13.86 -6.26
CA ARG A 175 1.96 14.91 -5.35
C ARG A 175 2.39 14.71 -3.91
N HIS A 176 2.45 13.45 -3.46
CA HIS A 176 2.77 13.11 -2.08
C HIS A 176 3.57 11.81 -2.01
N VAL A 177 4.37 11.71 -0.95
CA VAL A 177 5.10 10.50 -0.59
C VAL A 177 4.74 10.18 0.86
N TYR A 178 4.39 8.94 1.14
CA TYR A 178 3.95 8.44 2.44
C TYR A 178 4.88 7.35 2.95
N ARG A 179 5.05 7.26 4.27
CA ARG A 179 5.69 6.09 4.91
C ARG A 179 4.72 4.91 4.94
N TYR A 180 5.24 3.73 5.27
CA TYR A 180 4.44 2.50 5.35
C TYR A 180 3.20 2.68 6.23
N ALA A 181 2.02 2.41 5.67
CA ALA A 181 0.71 2.54 6.32
C ALA A 181 0.37 3.94 6.86
N GLU A 182 1.08 4.99 6.45
CA GLU A 182 0.70 6.37 6.76
C GLU A 182 -0.63 6.70 6.04
N PRO A 183 -1.61 7.34 6.71
CA PRO A 183 -2.88 7.69 6.09
C PRO A 183 -2.72 8.57 4.85
N VAL A 184 -3.27 8.11 3.72
CA VAL A 184 -3.23 8.86 2.45
C VAL A 184 -4.29 9.95 2.49
N THR A 185 -3.84 11.19 2.68
CA THR A 185 -4.72 12.37 2.83
C THR A 185 -4.78 13.24 1.56
N GLY A 186 -3.73 13.21 0.75
CA GLY A 186 -3.63 13.90 -0.53
C GLY A 186 -4.27 13.13 -1.69
N LYS A 187 -4.80 13.88 -2.66
CA LYS A 187 -5.39 13.34 -3.91
C LYS A 187 -4.37 13.28 -5.04
N GLY A 188 -4.71 12.57 -6.13
CA GLY A 188 -3.87 12.47 -7.33
C GLY A 188 -2.89 11.30 -7.29
N PHE A 189 -1.78 11.41 -8.02
CA PHE A 189 -0.74 10.38 -8.01
C PHE A 189 0.17 10.53 -6.80
N VAL A 190 0.28 9.49 -5.99
CA VAL A 190 1.06 9.47 -4.76
C VAL A 190 1.92 8.22 -4.67
N PHE A 191 2.96 8.28 -3.84
CA PHE A 191 3.82 7.15 -3.54
C PHE A 191 3.68 6.75 -2.07
N MET A 192 3.60 5.46 -1.77
CA MET A 192 3.69 4.95 -0.40
C MET A 192 4.84 3.95 -0.29
N ASP A 193 5.73 4.20 0.66
CA ASP A 193 6.83 3.30 0.97
C ASP A 193 6.31 1.93 1.43
N THR A 194 6.66 0.88 0.69
CA THR A 194 6.40 -0.51 1.08
C THR A 194 7.53 -1.44 0.64
N PRO A 195 7.69 -2.61 1.26
CA PRO A 195 8.48 -3.69 0.69
C PRO A 195 7.93 -4.11 -0.68
N GLY A 196 8.74 -4.83 -1.49
CA GLY A 196 8.29 -5.45 -2.75
C GLY A 196 7.57 -6.80 -2.57
N TYR A 197 7.40 -7.28 -1.33
CA TYR A 197 6.65 -8.51 -1.07
C TYR A 197 5.15 -8.20 -1.01
N ALA A 198 4.42 -8.62 -2.05
CA ALA A 198 3.03 -8.26 -2.32
C ALA A 198 2.08 -8.30 -1.09
N PRO A 199 2.01 -9.35 -0.25
CA PRO A 199 1.09 -9.35 0.90
C PRO A 199 1.37 -8.23 1.90
N VAL A 200 2.65 -7.93 2.16
CA VAL A 200 3.06 -6.88 3.09
C VAL A 200 2.87 -5.51 2.46
N ALA A 201 3.10 -5.38 1.15
CA ALA A 201 2.88 -4.16 0.40
C ALA A 201 1.39 -3.77 0.38
N ALA A 202 0.52 -4.72 -0.01
CA ALA A 202 -0.93 -4.53 -0.01
C ALA A 202 -1.47 -4.20 1.39
N THR A 203 -0.93 -4.84 2.45
CA THR A 203 -1.31 -4.51 3.83
C THR A 203 -1.05 -3.04 4.15
N GLY A 204 0.12 -2.51 3.76
CA GLY A 204 0.46 -1.11 3.97
C GLY A 204 -0.47 -0.16 3.22
N GLN A 205 -0.76 -0.47 1.95
CA GLN A 205 -1.64 0.34 1.12
C GLN A 205 -3.09 0.36 1.64
N VAL A 206 -3.64 -0.79 2.02
CA VAL A 206 -5.00 -0.89 2.59
C VAL A 206 -5.06 -0.18 3.94
N ALA A 207 -4.05 -0.36 4.80
CA ALA A 207 -3.96 0.35 6.07
C ALA A 207 -3.84 1.88 5.88
N GLY A 208 -3.19 2.33 4.81
CA GLY A 208 -3.13 3.74 4.42
C GLY A 208 -4.41 4.30 3.80
N GLY A 209 -5.43 3.46 3.56
CA GLY A 209 -6.76 3.88 3.10
C GLY A 209 -7.12 3.51 1.67
N ALA A 210 -6.32 2.67 0.99
CA ALA A 210 -6.70 2.15 -0.34
C ALA A 210 -8.00 1.33 -0.24
N ASN A 211 -8.96 1.62 -1.13
CA ASN A 211 -10.25 0.94 -1.20
C ASN A 211 -10.40 0.06 -2.45
N LEU A 212 -9.41 0.09 -3.34
CA LEU A 212 -9.29 -0.79 -4.50
C LEU A 212 -7.82 -1.15 -4.71
N LEU A 213 -7.54 -2.42 -5.02
CA LEU A 213 -6.21 -2.91 -5.36
C LEU A 213 -6.21 -3.42 -6.80
N CYS A 214 -5.30 -2.92 -7.63
CA CYS A 214 -5.02 -3.44 -8.96
C CYS A 214 -3.71 -4.24 -8.92
N PHE A 215 -3.77 -5.50 -9.32
CA PHE A 215 -2.71 -6.50 -9.18
C PHE A 215 -2.47 -7.23 -10.50
#